data_AF-A0A8J7FHZ6-F1
#
_entry.id   AF-A0A8J7FHZ6-F1
#
_cell.length_a   1.000
_cell.length_b   1.000
_cell.length_c   1.000
_cell.angle_alpha   90.00
_cell.angle_beta   90.00
_cell.angle_gamma   90.00
#
_symmetry.space_group_name_H-M   'P 1'
#
loop_
_entity.id
_entity.type
_entity.pdbx_description
1 polymer ?
#
loop_
_entity_poly.entity_id
_entity_poly.type
_entity_poly.pdbx_seq_one_letter_code
_entity_poly.pdbx_strand_id
1 'polypeptide(L)'
;MKNESRALAWAPLITPFAFALYAYIADISGFNMDDGILTYLGLFIGMSIASLPVAYIYEFFIGYRFFRLLVKKNRVNFYSLTLGAIFVADIPLLVTWPVTFVNDAISFVVPLQLFSFVGFMIGLNFWILLNYEDLRDNLRARFKAA
;
A
#
# COMPACT_ATOMS: atom_id res chain seq x y z
N MET A 1 20.86 -4.93 4.48
CA MET A 1 21.10 -3.58 3.91
C MET A 1 20.74 -3.45 2.42
N LYS A 2 21.36 -4.16 1.45
CA LYS A 2 20.99 -3.98 0.01
C LYS A 2 19.51 -4.29 -0.31
N ASN A 3 18.94 -5.33 0.29
CA ASN A 3 17.54 -5.71 0.04
C ASN A 3 16.53 -4.80 0.74
N GLU A 4 16.87 -4.22 1.88
CA GLU A 4 15.96 -3.34 2.65
C GLU A 4 15.77 -1.99 1.96
N SER A 5 16.86 -1.33 1.56
CA SER A 5 16.76 -0.05 0.84
C SER A 5 16.04 -0.20 -0.49
N ARG A 6 16.23 -1.34 -1.18
CA ARG A 6 15.48 -1.67 -2.39
C ARG A 6 14.00 -1.92 -2.05
N ALA A 7 13.70 -2.72 -1.04
CA ALA A 7 12.32 -2.99 -0.65
C ALA A 7 11.56 -1.70 -0.31
N LEU A 8 12.19 -0.77 0.43
CA LEU A 8 11.59 0.51 0.81
C LEU A 8 11.31 1.41 -0.39
N ALA A 9 12.22 1.43 -1.37
CA ALA A 9 12.04 2.25 -2.57
C ALA A 9 11.00 1.66 -3.53
N TRP A 10 10.78 0.35 -3.53
CA TRP A 10 9.93 -0.34 -4.51
C TRP A 10 8.53 -0.68 -3.97
N ALA A 11 8.37 -0.81 -2.64
CA ALA A 11 7.09 -1.15 -2.04
C ALA A 11 5.96 -0.16 -2.41
N PRO A 12 6.18 1.19 -2.39
CA PRO A 12 5.13 2.16 -2.71
C PRO A 12 4.66 2.14 -4.16
N LEU A 13 5.41 1.53 -5.09
CA LEU A 13 5.02 1.48 -6.51
C LEU A 13 3.73 0.68 -6.74
N ILE A 14 3.33 -0.18 -5.81
CA ILE A 14 2.07 -0.92 -5.88
C ILE A 14 0.85 -0.01 -5.63
N THR A 15 1.05 1.18 -5.05
CA THR A 15 -0.04 2.09 -4.60
C THR A 15 -1.11 2.33 -5.66
N PRO A 16 -0.77 2.73 -6.91
CA PRO A 16 -1.81 3.04 -7.89
C PRO A 16 -2.60 1.80 -8.33
N PHE A 17 -1.94 0.65 -8.39
CA PHE A 17 -2.57 -0.63 -8.72
C PHE A 17 -3.48 -1.12 -7.58
N ALA A 18 -3.03 -1.01 -6.33
CA ALA A 18 -3.83 -1.34 -5.16
C ALA A 18 -5.06 -0.43 -5.05
N PHE A 19 -4.88 0.87 -5.29
CA PHE A 19 -5.97 1.84 -5.32
C PHE A 19 -6.99 1.47 -6.40
N ALA A 20 -6.55 1.30 -7.65
CA ALA A 20 -7.44 1.03 -8.77
C ALA A 20 -8.17 -0.31 -8.61
N LEU A 21 -7.48 -1.34 -8.10
CA LEU A 21 -8.09 -2.64 -7.81
C LEU A 21 -9.19 -2.51 -6.75
N TYR A 22 -8.92 -1.81 -5.65
CA TYR A 22 -9.94 -1.59 -4.62
C TYR A 22 -11.11 -0.75 -5.14
N ALA A 23 -10.81 0.34 -5.86
CA ALA A 23 -11.81 1.23 -6.42
C ALA A 23 -12.72 0.51 -7.42
N TYR A 24 -12.18 -0.42 -8.21
CA TYR A 24 -12.97 -1.30 -9.08
C TYR A 24 -13.91 -2.21 -8.27
N ILE A 25 -13.39 -2.88 -7.22
CA ILE A 25 -14.19 -3.79 -6.37
C ILE A 25 -15.27 -3.04 -5.58
N ALA A 26 -14.97 -1.82 -5.14
CA ALA A 26 -15.87 -0.96 -4.38
C ALA A 26 -16.85 -0.16 -5.26
N ASP A 27 -16.87 -0.43 -6.57
CA ASP A 27 -17.75 0.20 -7.55
C ASP A 27 -17.67 1.74 -7.54
N ILE A 28 -16.45 2.27 -7.43
CA ILE A 28 -16.21 3.71 -7.48
C ILE A 28 -16.33 4.18 -8.93
N SER A 29 -17.20 5.17 -9.16
CA SER A 29 -17.42 5.78 -10.48
C SER A 29 -16.11 6.14 -11.18
N GLY A 30 -16.04 5.79 -12.46
CA GLY A 30 -14.87 5.94 -13.32
C GLY A 30 -13.83 4.83 -13.19
N PHE A 31 -13.69 4.20 -12.02
CA PHE A 31 -12.79 3.04 -11.84
C PHE A 31 -13.46 1.70 -12.16
N ASN A 32 -14.80 1.63 -12.13
CA ASN A 32 -15.59 0.45 -12.50
C ASN A 32 -15.69 0.21 -14.02
N MET A 33 -15.13 1.10 -14.85
CA MET A 33 -15.12 1.06 -16.33
C MET A 33 -16.48 1.30 -17.01
N ASP A 34 -17.54 1.64 -16.26
CA ASP A 34 -18.85 1.95 -16.84
C ASP A 34 -18.80 3.18 -17.76
N ASP A 35 -17.99 4.17 -17.39
CA ASP A 35 -17.73 5.38 -18.16
C ASP A 35 -16.70 5.17 -19.30
N GLY A 36 -16.30 3.92 -19.54
CA GLY A 36 -15.37 3.51 -20.59
C GLY A 36 -13.89 3.46 -20.18
N ILE A 37 -13.10 2.73 -20.98
CA ILE A 37 -11.68 2.46 -20.72
C ILE A 37 -10.80 3.72 -20.71
N LEU A 38 -11.16 4.74 -21.50
CA LEU A 38 -10.38 5.99 -21.56
C LEU A 38 -10.49 6.78 -20.26
N THR A 39 -11.70 6.85 -19.68
CA THR A 39 -11.95 7.46 -18.38
C THR A 39 -11.17 6.74 -17.29
N TYR A 40 -11.22 5.41 -17.28
CA TYR A 40 -10.44 4.58 -16.36
C TYR A 40 -8.94 4.87 -16.44
N LEU A 41 -8.36 4.88 -17.65
CA LEU A 41 -6.92 5.15 -17.84
C LEU A 41 -6.54 6.57 -17.42
N GLY A 42 -7.38 7.56 -17.72
CA GLY A 42 -7.18 8.94 -17.29
C GLY A 42 -7.15 9.08 -15.76
N LEU A 43 -8.12 8.47 -15.08
CA LEU A 43 -8.19 8.43 -13.61
C LEU A 43 -7.03 7.65 -13.01
N PHE A 44 -6.65 6.51 -13.59
CA PHE A 44 -5.50 5.72 -13.15
C PHE A 44 -4.19 6.51 -13.24
N ILE A 45 -3.94 7.20 -14.35
CA ILE A 45 -2.72 8.02 -14.53
C ILE A 45 -2.74 9.21 -13.57
N GLY A 46 -3.86 9.93 -13.48
CA GLY A 46 -4.00 11.06 -12.56
C GLY A 46 -3.78 10.65 -11.11
N MET A 47 -4.39 9.53 -10.70
CA MET A 47 -4.18 8.94 -9.38
C MET A 47 -2.72 8.48 -9.19
N SER A 48 -2.08 7.89 -10.20
CA SER A 48 -0.67 7.49 -10.11
C SER A 48 0.24 8.69 -9.82
N ILE A 49 0.03 9.81 -10.52
CA ILE A 49 0.81 11.04 -10.34
C ILE A 49 0.57 11.64 -8.96
N ALA A 50 -0.66 11.62 -8.46
CA ALA A 50 -1.00 12.20 -7.16
C ALA A 50 -0.64 11.31 -5.97
N SER A 51 -0.86 9.99 -6.03
CA SER A 51 -0.61 9.08 -4.90
C SER A 51 0.85 8.75 -4.70
N LEU A 52 1.64 8.55 -5.76
CA LEU A 52 3.01 8.07 -5.60
C LEU A 52 3.86 9.01 -4.74
N PRO A 53 3.88 10.34 -4.96
CA PRO A 53 4.63 11.25 -4.09
C PRO A 53 4.19 11.14 -2.63
N VAL A 54 2.88 11.06 -2.40
CA VAL A 54 2.29 10.96 -1.06
C VAL A 54 2.71 9.66 -0.39
N ALA A 55 2.58 8.52 -1.08
CA ALA A 55 2.99 7.22 -0.59
C ALA A 55 4.50 7.19 -0.26
N TYR A 56 5.34 7.77 -1.12
CA TYR A 56 6.78 7.87 -0.87
C TYR A 56 7.11 8.74 0.34
N ILE A 57 6.42 9.87 0.53
CA ILE A 57 6.61 10.73 1.71
C ILE A 57 6.25 9.93 2.98
N TYR A 58 5.09 9.28 3.03
CA TYR A 58 4.68 8.53 4.21
C TYR A 58 5.59 7.34 4.48
N GLU A 59 5.97 6.59 3.45
CA GLU A 59 6.90 5.46 3.57
C GLU A 59 8.27 5.94 4.08
N PHE A 60 8.80 7.05 3.57
CA PHE A 60 10.12 7.53 3.96
C PHE A 60 10.15 8.13 5.38
N PHE A 61 9.14 8.94 5.74
CA PHE A 61 9.13 9.62 7.04
C PHE A 61 8.59 8.76 8.18
N ILE A 62 7.56 7.96 7.93
CA ILE A 62 6.87 7.18 8.96
C ILE A 62 7.20 5.69 8.79
N GLY A 63 7.02 5.13 7.59
CA GLY A 63 7.25 3.72 7.29
C GLY A 63 8.67 3.25 7.64
N TYR A 64 9.70 3.99 7.22
CA TYR A 64 11.10 3.69 7.50
C TYR A 64 11.40 3.68 9.00
N ARG A 65 10.88 4.65 9.75
CA ARG A 65 11.06 4.72 11.21
C ARG A 65 10.38 3.53 11.87
N PHE A 66 9.16 3.20 11.46
CA PHE A 66 8.42 2.06 11.96
C PHE A 66 9.16 0.73 11.68
N PHE A 67 9.63 0.55 10.44
CA PHE A 67 10.43 -0.61 10.05
C PHE A 67 11.70 -0.75 10.90
N ARG A 68 12.46 0.33 11.12
CA ARG A 68 13.65 0.28 11.98
C ARG A 68 13.32 -0.11 13.42
N LEU A 69 12.16 0.28 13.95
CA LEU A 69 11.71 -0.16 15.27
C LEU A 69 11.41 -1.66 15.30
N LEU A 70 10.78 -2.19 14.25
CA LEU A 70 10.53 -3.63 14.11
C LEU A 70 11.82 -4.44 14.01
N VAL A 71 12.78 -3.97 13.23
CA VAL A 71 14.12 -4.57 13.12
C VAL A 71 14.81 -4.58 14.48
N LYS A 72 14.81 -3.45 15.19
CA LYS A 72 15.43 -3.33 16.53
C LYS A 72 14.80 -4.29 17.55
N LYS A 73 13.49 -4.57 17.43
CA LYS A 73 12.77 -5.48 18.32
C LYS A 73 12.77 -6.94 17.85
N ASN A 74 13.42 -7.26 16.73
CA ASN A 74 13.37 -8.57 16.07
C ASN A 74 11.92 -9.06 15.85
N ARG A 75 11.03 -8.15 15.46
CA ARG A 75 9.60 -8.42 15.21
C ARG A 75 9.23 -8.28 13.74
N VAL A 76 10.19 -8.35 12.82
CA VAL A 76 9.94 -8.29 11.38
C VAL A 76 9.31 -9.60 10.93
N ASN A 77 8.00 -9.58 10.72
CA ASN A 77 7.24 -10.69 10.17
C ASN A 77 6.10 -10.16 9.26
N PHE A 78 5.43 -11.08 8.57
CA PHE A 78 4.32 -10.78 7.68
C PHE A 78 3.27 -9.85 8.33
N TYR A 79 2.83 -10.20 9.54
CA TYR A 79 1.79 -9.45 10.25
C TYR A 79 2.24 -8.05 10.66
N SER A 80 3.46 -7.89 11.16
CA SER A 80 4.00 -6.61 11.58
C SER A 80 4.16 -5.62 10.43
N LEU A 81 4.50 -6.11 9.24
CA LEU A 81 4.72 -5.28 8.07
C LEU A 81 3.39 -4.89 7.43
N THR A 82 2.47 -5.85 7.28
CA THR A 82 1.13 -5.59 6.73
C THR A 82 0.28 -4.72 7.64
N LEU A 83 0.13 -5.07 8.93
CA LEU A 83 -0.63 -4.25 9.89
C LEU A 83 0.04 -2.90 10.16
N GLY A 84 1.38 -2.86 10.17
CA GLY A 84 2.14 -1.63 10.29
C GLY A 84 1.87 -0.68 9.13
N ALA A 85 1.88 -1.19 7.90
CA ALA A 85 1.62 -0.39 6.71
C ALA A 85 0.15 0.06 6.61
N ILE A 86 -0.82 -0.77 7.01
CA ILE A 86 -2.22 -0.35 7.19
C ILE A 86 -2.29 0.85 8.13
N PHE A 87 -1.70 0.72 9.32
CA PHE A 87 -1.72 1.79 10.31
C PHE A 87 -1.10 3.09 9.78
N VAL A 88 0.05 3.00 9.09
CA VAL A 88 0.72 4.18 8.50
C VAL A 88 -0.12 4.82 7.39
N ALA A 89 -0.75 4.01 6.54
CA ALA A 89 -1.62 4.50 5.47
C ALA A 89 -2.86 5.21 6.00
N ASP A 90 -3.40 4.79 7.14
CA ASP A 90 -4.61 5.36 7.73
C ASP A 90 -4.35 6.61 8.59
N ILE A 91 -3.10 6.93 8.95
CA ILE A 91 -2.74 8.13 9.73
C ILE A 91 -3.38 9.42 9.18
N PRO A 92 -3.30 9.74 7.87
CA PRO A 92 -3.83 10.98 7.34
C PRO A 92 -5.35 11.06 7.52
N LEU A 93 -6.02 9.92 7.35
CA LEU A 93 -7.46 9.82 7.55
C LEU A 93 -7.83 10.00 9.02
N LEU A 94 -7.09 9.39 9.95
CA LEU A 94 -7.29 9.56 11.39
C LEU A 94 -7.03 11.00 11.86
N VAL A 95 -6.09 11.71 11.24
CA VAL A 95 -5.82 13.12 11.56
C VAL A 95 -6.95 14.03 11.05
N THR A 96 -7.51 13.73 9.89
CA THR A 96 -8.54 14.57 9.25
C THR A 96 -9.96 14.22 9.68
N TRP A 97 -10.18 13.04 10.26
CA TRP A 97 -11.48 12.53 10.71
C TRP A 97 -12.31 13.50 11.58
N PRO A 98 -11.74 14.22 12.57
CA PRO A 98 -12.55 15.08 13.42
C PRO A 98 -13.12 16.26 12.63
N VAL A 99 -12.38 16.71 11.62
CA VAL A 99 -12.75 17.86 10.78
C VAL A 99 -13.79 17.46 9.74
N THR A 100 -13.69 16.24 9.19
CA THR A 100 -14.66 15.74 8.20
C THR A 100 -15.98 15.31 8.83
N PHE A 101 -15.94 14.78 10.06
CA PHE A 101 -17.15 14.40 10.82
C PHE A 101 -18.01 15.61 11.21
N VAL A 102 -17.39 16.73 11.57
CA VAL A 102 -18.11 17.96 11.96
C VAL A 102 -18.85 18.62 10.79
N ASN A 103 -18.43 18.35 9.55
CA ASN A 103 -18.94 19.04 8.36
C ASN A 103 -19.90 18.19 7.50
N ASP A 104 -20.33 17.00 7.96
CA ASP A 104 -21.20 16.05 7.22
C ASP A 104 -20.77 15.75 5.76
N ALA A 105 -19.51 16.01 5.42
CA ALA A 105 -19.10 16.16 4.02
C ALA A 105 -18.62 14.85 3.38
N ILE A 106 -18.21 13.83 4.16
CA ILE A 106 -17.57 12.62 3.62
C ILE A 106 -17.91 11.39 4.49
N SER A 107 -18.41 10.33 3.87
CA SER A 107 -18.49 9.00 4.50
C SER A 107 -17.07 8.51 4.81
N PHE A 108 -16.70 8.47 6.09
CA PHE A 108 -15.36 8.05 6.56
C PHE A 108 -15.02 6.60 6.22
N VAL A 109 -16.04 5.76 6.04
CA VAL A 109 -15.89 4.31 5.91
C VAL A 109 -15.20 3.91 4.61
N VAL A 110 -15.61 4.48 3.48
CA VAL A 110 -15.07 4.11 2.15
C VAL A 110 -13.60 4.51 2.01
N PRO A 111 -13.18 5.73 2.37
CA PRO A 111 -11.78 6.11 2.43
C PRO A 111 -10.97 5.24 3.39
N LEU A 112 -11.49 4.92 4.59
CA LEU A 112 -10.77 4.06 5.54
C LEU A 112 -10.46 2.70 4.91
N GLN A 113 -11.46 2.04 4.33
CA GLN A 113 -11.25 0.72 3.73
C GLN A 113 -10.27 0.78 2.55
N LEU A 114 -10.33 1.84 1.74
CA LEU A 114 -9.43 2.05 0.62
C LEU A 114 -7.98 2.23 1.10
N PHE A 115 -7.75 3.13 2.06
CA PHE A 115 -6.41 3.42 2.58
C PHE A 115 -5.84 2.22 3.32
N SER A 116 -6.66 1.52 4.11
CA SER A 116 -6.27 0.26 4.76
C SER A 116 -5.88 -0.79 3.72
N PHE A 117 -6.64 -0.95 2.63
CA PHE A 117 -6.31 -1.91 1.58
C PHE A 117 -5.00 -1.56 0.86
N VAL A 118 -4.80 -0.28 0.54
CA VAL A 118 -3.56 0.20 -0.07
C VAL A 118 -2.38 -0.04 0.87
N GLY A 119 -2.50 0.31 2.16
CA GLY A 119 -1.49 0.06 3.17
C GLY A 119 -1.15 -1.43 3.31
N PHE A 120 -2.18 -2.29 3.32
CA PHE A 120 -2.00 -3.74 3.31
C PHE A 120 -1.16 -4.20 2.11
N MET A 121 -1.49 -3.73 0.90
CA MET A 121 -0.79 -4.11 -0.33
C MET A 121 0.65 -3.61 -0.35
N ILE A 122 0.93 -2.41 0.17
CA ILE A 122 2.29 -1.90 0.34
C ILE A 122 3.08 -2.77 1.31
N GLY A 123 2.51 -3.08 2.49
CA GLY A 123 3.17 -3.92 3.50
C GLY A 123 3.42 -5.35 3.02
N LEU A 124 2.48 -5.92 2.24
CA LEU A 124 2.63 -7.21 1.58
C LEU A 124 3.76 -7.18 0.56
N ASN A 125 3.77 -6.18 -0.32
CA ASN A 125 4.81 -6.01 -1.33
C ASN A 125 6.19 -5.83 -0.66
N PHE A 126 6.25 -5.04 0.41
CA PHE A 126 7.46 -4.86 1.20
C PHE A 126 7.96 -6.17 1.81
N TRP A 127 7.08 -6.98 2.41
CA TRP A 127 7.44 -8.30 2.93
C TRP A 127 7.95 -9.24 1.83
N ILE A 128 7.30 -9.28 0.65
CA ILE A 128 7.74 -10.08 -0.50
C ILE A 128 9.13 -9.64 -0.95
N LEU A 129 9.36 -8.34 -1.07
CA LEU A 129 10.66 -7.78 -1.53
C LEU A 129 11.79 -8.07 -0.55
N LEU A 130 11.51 -8.09 0.76
CA LEU A 130 12.48 -8.46 1.78
C LEU A 130 12.86 -9.95 1.71
N ASN A 131 11.88 -10.82 1.46
CA ASN A 131 12.05 -12.28 1.44
C ASN A 131 12.23 -12.83 0.01
N TYR A 132 12.45 -11.96 -0.99
CA TYR A 132 12.42 -12.34 -2.40
C TYR A 132 13.45 -13.42 -2.75
N GLU A 133 14.66 -13.32 -2.20
CA GLU A 133 15.73 -14.28 -2.45
C GLU A 133 15.38 -15.67 -1.90
N ASP A 134 14.90 -15.73 -0.66
CA ASP A 134 14.46 -16.98 -0.02
C ASP A 134 13.25 -17.60 -0.73
N LEU A 135 12.28 -16.77 -1.16
CA LEU A 135 11.10 -17.23 -1.92
C LEU A 135 11.51 -17.80 -3.28
N ARG A 136 12.38 -17.10 -4.00
CA ARG A 136 12.89 -17.52 -5.31
C ARG A 136 13.66 -18.83 -5.20
N ASP A 137 14.52 -18.96 -4.20
CA ASP A 137 15.39 -20.12 -4.06
C ASP A 137 14.59 -21.36 -3.59
N ASN A 138 13.59 -21.19 -2.72
CA ASN A 138 12.64 -22.24 -2.36
C ASN A 138 11.77 -22.70 -3.56
N LEU A 139 11.29 -21.77 -4.37
CA LEU A 139 10.55 -22.12 -5.59
C LEU A 139 11.44 -22.89 -6.57
N ARG A 140 12.68 -22.43 -6.81
CA ARG A 140 13.63 -23.14 -7.67
C ARG A 140 13.96 -24.54 -7.16
N ALA A 141 14.12 -24.72 -5.84
CA ALA A 141 14.35 -26.03 -5.25
C ALA A 141 13.15 -26.97 -5.49
N ARG A 142 11.92 -26.47 -5.34
CA ARG A 142 10.68 -27.23 -5.62
C ARG A 142 10.54 -27.62 -7.08
N PHE A 143 10.87 -26.73 -8.02
CA PHE A 143 10.82 -27.02 -9.45
C PHE A 143 11.95 -27.93 -9.95
N LYS A 144 13.06 -28.06 -9.22
CA LYS A 144 14.11 -29.05 -9.51
C LYS A 144 13.84 -30.42 -8.90
N ALA A 145 12.95 -30.50 -7.91
CA ALA A 145 12.57 -31.73 -7.23
C ALA A 145 11.30 -32.39 -7.84
N ALA A 146 10.68 -31.74 -8.82
CA ALA A 146 9.56 -32.24 -9.62
C ALA A 146 10.05 -32.63 -11.02
#